data_AF-A0A9P7CHI1-F1
#
_entry.id   AF-A0A9P7CHI1-F1
#
_cell.length_a   1.000
_cell.length_b   1.000
_cell.length_c   1.000
_cell.angle_alpha   90.00
_cell.angle_beta   90.00
_cell.angle_gamma   90.00
#
_symmetry.space_group_name_H-M   'P 1'
#
loop_
_entity.id
_entity.type
_entity.pdbx_description
1 polymer ?
#
loop_
_entity_poly.entity_id
_entity_poly.type
_entity_poly.pdbx_seq_one_letter_code
_entity_poly.pdbx_strand_id
1 'polypeptide(L)'
;MKATPGRRATIGETTKSYIRRQVIKGEFKTAKAVHQYLNGLGYTIGYSGVLKLLKSMNFRAKIKAKKPLLSKQHKERRLAWAMAHKDWTTDDWRRMVFSDETKVNVFGSDGCKYYWSRPDDALQPHH
;
A
#
# COMPACT_ATOMS: atom_id res chain seq x y z
N MET A 1 28.21 -36.15 -0.73
CA MET A 1 28.87 -34.87 -0.41
C MET A 1 27.90 -34.01 0.41
N LYS A 2 28.26 -33.60 1.64
CA LYS A 2 27.42 -32.69 2.45
C LYS A 2 27.64 -31.26 2.00
N ALA A 3 26.58 -30.56 1.62
CA ALA A 3 26.66 -29.15 1.25
C ALA A 3 27.15 -28.31 2.45
N THR A 4 28.08 -27.40 2.19
CA THR A 4 28.61 -26.48 3.20
C THR A 4 27.48 -25.61 3.73
N PRO A 5 27.34 -25.44 5.06
CA PRO A 5 26.29 -24.60 5.61
C PRO A 5 26.48 -23.16 5.13
N GLY A 6 25.42 -22.57 4.58
CA GLY A 6 25.43 -21.21 4.08
C GLY A 6 25.66 -20.16 5.17
N ARG A 7 25.88 -18.91 4.76
CA ARG A 7 26.03 -17.77 5.67
C ARG A 7 24.85 -17.69 6.64
N ARG A 8 25.14 -17.63 7.95
CA ARG A 8 24.11 -17.45 8.98
C ARG A 8 23.31 -16.17 8.72
N ALA A 9 21.99 -16.27 8.80
CA ALA A 9 21.11 -15.12 8.63
C ALA A 9 21.39 -14.09 9.74
N THR A 10 21.60 -12.83 9.34
CA THR A 10 21.88 -11.72 10.27
C THR A 10 20.71 -11.43 11.22
N ILE A 11 19.49 -11.82 10.87
CA ILE A 11 18.28 -11.58 11.64
C ILE A 11 17.65 -12.94 12.01
N GLY A 12 17.39 -13.13 13.30
CA GLY A 12 16.74 -14.32 13.83
C GLY A 12 15.26 -14.43 13.45
N GLU A 13 14.70 -15.64 13.53
CA GLU A 13 13.33 -15.90 13.08
C GLU A 13 12.26 -15.18 13.92
N THR A 14 12.51 -14.97 15.21
CA THR A 14 11.64 -14.21 16.10
C THR A 14 11.47 -12.76 15.62
N THR A 15 12.58 -12.09 15.31
CA THR A 15 12.58 -10.72 14.79
C THR A 15 11.89 -10.64 13.43
N LYS A 16 12.13 -11.62 12.54
CA LYS A 16 11.41 -11.71 11.25
C LYS A 16 9.91 -11.86 11.44
N SER A 17 9.49 -12.71 12.37
CA SER A 17 8.08 -12.96 12.67
C SER A 17 7.39 -11.71 13.23
N TYR A 18 8.08 -10.95 14.08
CA TYR A 18 7.61 -9.66 14.55
C TYR A 18 7.46 -8.66 13.40
N ILE A 19 8.50 -8.47 12.58
CA ILE A 19 8.45 -7.56 11.43
C ILE A 19 7.31 -7.93 10.48
N ARG A 20 7.16 -9.22 10.16
CA ARG A 20 6.08 -9.73 9.32
C ARG A 20 4.72 -9.31 9.87
N ARG A 21 4.48 -9.49 11.17
CA ARG A 21 3.24 -9.08 11.83
C ARG A 21 3.02 -7.56 11.75
N GLN A 22 4.06 -6.77 11.98
CA GLN A 22 3.94 -5.30 11.95
C GLN A 22 3.69 -4.73 10.56
N VAL A 23 4.27 -5.35 9.52
CA VAL A 23 3.98 -4.99 8.13
C VAL A 23 2.52 -5.33 7.79
N ILE A 24 2.04 -6.52 8.15
CA ILE A 24 0.66 -6.95 7.90
C ILE A 24 -0.36 -6.10 8.67
N LYS A 25 -0.04 -5.65 9.88
CA LYS A 25 -0.90 -4.72 10.63
C LYS A 25 -0.91 -3.30 10.04
N GLY A 26 0.05 -2.96 9.18
CA GLY A 26 0.19 -1.62 8.60
C GLY A 26 0.95 -0.61 9.48
N GLU A 27 1.58 -1.06 10.56
CA GLU A 27 2.46 -0.22 11.40
C GLU A 27 3.75 0.11 10.66
N PHE A 28 4.34 -0.89 9.98
CA PHE A 28 5.52 -0.69 9.12
C PHE A 28 5.13 -0.44 7.66
N LYS A 29 4.70 0.80 7.40
CA LYS A 29 4.27 1.26 6.07
C LYS A 29 5.39 1.30 5.03
N THR A 30 6.65 1.49 5.46
CA THR A 30 7.80 1.64 4.57
C THR A 30 8.96 0.74 4.99
N ALA A 31 9.81 0.34 4.04
CA ALA A 31 11.06 -0.35 4.35
C ALA A 31 11.99 0.52 5.24
N LYS A 32 11.86 1.85 5.19
CA LYS A 32 12.61 2.77 6.04
C LYS A 32 12.21 2.62 7.51
N ALA A 33 10.93 2.44 7.81
CA ALA A 33 10.46 2.19 9.17
C ALA A 33 11.04 0.87 9.72
N VAL A 34 11.05 -0.19 8.91
CA VAL A 34 11.67 -1.47 9.29
C VAL A 34 13.18 -1.32 9.53
N HIS A 35 13.86 -0.56 8.68
CA HIS A 35 15.29 -0.27 8.82
C HIS A 35 15.60 0.50 10.12
N GLN A 36 14.84 1.54 10.43
CA GLN A 36 15.00 2.31 11.68
C GLN A 36 14.78 1.42 12.90
N TYR A 37 13.74 0.57 12.88
CA TYR A 37 13.48 -0.38 13.96
C TYR A 37 14.64 -1.37 14.16
N LEU A 38 15.15 -1.96 13.08
CA LEU A 38 16.27 -2.90 13.15
C LEU A 38 17.55 -2.24 13.67
N ASN A 39 17.86 -1.02 13.22
CA ASN A 39 19.02 -0.29 13.73
C ASN A 39 18.85 0.08 15.21
N GLY A 40 17.63 0.42 15.65
CA GLY A 40 17.32 0.71 17.06
C GLY A 40 17.49 -0.52 17.98
N LEU A 41 17.36 -1.73 17.44
CA LEU A 41 17.66 -2.98 18.14
C LEU A 41 19.15 -3.36 18.11
N GLY A 42 20.02 -2.53 17.50
CA GLY A 42 21.45 -2.78 17.39
C GLY A 42 21.87 -3.65 16.19
N TYR A 43 20.99 -3.91 15.23
CA TYR A 43 21.39 -4.61 13.99
C TYR A 43 22.10 -3.66 13.03
N THR A 44 23.28 -4.06 12.54
CA THR A 44 23.99 -3.34 11.47
C THR A 44 23.49 -3.83 10.10
N ILE A 45 22.34 -3.33 9.64
CA ILE A 45 21.76 -3.70 8.35
C ILE A 45 21.58 -2.48 7.45
N GLY A 46 22.01 -2.58 6.20
CA GLY A 46 21.75 -1.54 5.20
C GLY A 46 20.31 -1.60 4.67
N TYR A 47 19.83 -0.50 4.10
CA TYR A 47 18.49 -0.40 3.48
C TYR A 47 18.22 -1.51 2.44
N SER A 48 19.22 -1.82 1.60
CA SER A 48 19.12 -2.91 0.61
C SER A 48 18.96 -4.29 1.27
N GLY A 49 19.54 -4.50 2.45
CA GLY A 49 19.36 -5.70 3.25
C GLY A 49 17.93 -5.85 3.76
N VAL A 50 17.30 -4.74 4.17
CA VAL A 50 15.88 -4.72 4.59
C VAL A 50 14.95 -5.05 3.43
N LEU A 51 15.22 -4.54 2.22
CA LEU A 51 14.44 -4.90 1.04
C LEU A 51 14.58 -6.40 0.71
N LYS A 52 15.78 -6.96 0.79
CA LYS A 52 16.01 -8.41 0.60
C LYS A 52 15.29 -9.24 1.68
N LEU A 53 15.30 -8.76 2.93
CA LEU A 53 14.59 -9.39 4.05
C LEU A 53 13.08 -9.44 3.77
N LEU A 54 12.46 -8.32 3.40
CA LEU A 54 11.04 -8.26 3.09
C LEU A 54 10.69 -9.18 1.91
N LYS A 55 11.50 -9.18 0.85
CA LYS A 55 11.34 -10.11 -0.29
C LYS A 55 11.46 -11.58 0.12
N SER A 56 12.40 -11.91 1.02
CA SER A 56 12.55 -13.28 1.54
C SER A 56 11.33 -13.76 2.35
N MET A 57 10.54 -12.83 2.88
CA MET A 57 9.26 -13.10 3.55
C MET A 57 8.06 -13.04 2.59
N ASN A 58 8.32 -13.03 1.28
CA ASN A 58 7.35 -12.94 0.19
C ASN A 58 6.54 -11.63 0.14
N PHE A 59 7.06 -10.53 0.70
CA PHE A 59 6.46 -9.21 0.51
C PHE A 59 6.87 -8.60 -0.83
N ARG A 60 5.89 -8.03 -1.53
CA ARG A 60 6.05 -7.29 -2.77
C ARG A 60 5.53 -5.88 -2.57
N ALA A 61 6.26 -4.90 -3.10
CA ALA A 61 5.79 -3.52 -3.14
C ALA A 61 4.75 -3.39 -4.25
N LYS A 62 3.60 -2.80 -3.94
CA LYS A 62 2.54 -2.47 -4.90
C LYS A 62 2.22 -0.98 -4.82
N ILE A 63 1.75 -0.41 -5.92
CA ILE A 63 1.34 1.00 -5.99
C ILE A 63 -0.05 1.14 -5.37
N LYS A 64 -0.18 2.08 -4.42
CA LYS A 64 -1.44 2.43 -3.79
C LYS A 64 -2.28 3.26 -4.76
N ALA A 65 -3.50 2.83 -5.01
CA ALA A 65 -4.45 3.61 -5.78
C ALA A 65 -4.86 4.88 -5.01
N LYS A 66 -4.80 6.03 -5.66
CA LYS A 66 -5.28 7.31 -5.10
C LYS A 66 -6.80 7.30 -5.14
N LYS A 67 -7.44 6.98 -4.01
CA LYS A 67 -8.90 6.97 -3.88
C LYS A 67 -9.32 7.73 -2.62
N PRO A 68 -10.35 8.60 -2.68
CA PRO A 68 -10.89 9.21 -1.47
C PRO A 68 -11.55 8.14 -0.60
N LEU A 69 -11.41 8.29 0.72
CA LEU A 69 -12.14 7.45 1.66
C LEU A 69 -13.62 7.86 1.65
N LEU A 70 -14.49 6.91 1.32
CA LEU A 70 -15.93 7.14 1.32
C LEU A 70 -16.52 6.74 2.67
N SER A 71 -17.13 7.70 3.36
CA SER A 71 -17.96 7.43 4.54
C SER A 71 -19.20 6.63 4.14
N LYS A 72 -19.89 6.05 5.11
CA LYS A 72 -21.17 5.36 4.88
C LYS A 72 -22.18 6.29 4.19
N GLN A 73 -22.29 7.52 4.69
CA GLN A 73 -23.16 8.55 4.13
C GLN A 73 -22.80 8.91 2.67
N HIS A 74 -21.50 9.01 2.34
CA HIS A 74 -21.08 9.26 0.96
C HIS A 74 -21.51 8.13 0.04
N LYS A 75 -21.40 6.87 0.48
CA LYS A 75 -21.81 5.70 -0.32
C LYS A 75 -23.32 5.69 -0.56
N GLU A 76 -24.11 5.94 0.48
CA GLU A 76 -25.58 5.99 0.38
C GLU A 76 -26.04 7.11 -0.55
N ARG A 77 -25.50 8.33 -0.40
CA ARG A 77 -25.83 9.46 -1.29
C ARG A 77 -25.46 9.19 -2.74
N ARG A 78 -24.27 8.62 -2.98
CA ARG A 78 -23.83 8.27 -4.34
C ARG A 78 -24.70 7.19 -4.96
N LEU A 79 -25.11 6.18 -4.18
CA LEU A 79 -25.98 5.12 -4.64
C LEU A 79 -27.39 5.65 -4.96
N ALA A 80 -27.97 6.46 -4.08
CA ALA A 80 -29.27 7.09 -4.30
C ALA A 80 -29.25 7.98 -5.55
N TRP A 81 -28.21 8.78 -5.73
CA TRP A 81 -28.03 9.60 -6.92
C TRP A 81 -27.94 8.73 -8.19
N ALA A 82 -27.10 7.69 -8.18
CA ALA A 82 -26.97 6.79 -9.32
C ALA A 82 -28.27 6.07 -9.66
N MET A 83 -29.05 5.65 -8.65
CA MET A 83 -30.35 5.01 -8.87
C MET A 83 -31.39 5.99 -9.44
N ALA A 84 -31.43 7.23 -8.94
CA ALA A 84 -32.35 8.25 -9.43
C ALA A 84 -32.09 8.65 -10.91
N HIS A 85 -30.87 8.47 -11.39
CA HIS A 85 -30.44 8.83 -12.75
C HIS A 85 -30.16 7.59 -13.62
N LYS A 86 -30.54 6.39 -13.16
CA LYS A 86 -30.23 5.13 -13.85
C LYS A 86 -30.88 5.05 -15.24
N ASP A 87 -32.11 5.52 -15.34
CA ASP A 87 -32.92 5.44 -16.56
C ASP A 87 -32.90 6.76 -17.36
N TRP A 88 -31.96 7.67 -17.05
CA TRP A 88 -31.78 8.90 -17.81
C TRP A 88 -31.36 8.63 -19.25
N THR A 89 -32.01 9.32 -20.17
CA THR A 89 -31.71 9.24 -21.60
C THR A 89 -30.51 10.11 -21.96
N THR A 90 -29.95 9.91 -23.15
CA THR A 90 -28.87 10.76 -23.67
C THR A 90 -29.24 12.25 -23.69
N ASP A 91 -30.51 12.57 -23.98
CA ASP A 91 -30.98 13.96 -24.01
C ASP A 91 -31.10 14.57 -22.61
N ASP A 92 -31.37 13.77 -21.58
CA ASP A 92 -31.33 14.23 -20.18
C ASP A 92 -29.90 14.58 -19.76
N TRP A 93 -28.92 13.73 -20.10
CA TRP A 93 -27.51 14.00 -19.83
C TRP A 93 -26.98 15.24 -20.56
N ARG A 94 -27.46 15.51 -21.79
CA ARG A 94 -27.07 16.71 -22.57
C ARG A 94 -27.51 18.02 -21.92
N ARG A 95 -28.56 18.01 -21.11
CA ARG A 95 -29.04 19.20 -20.38
C ARG A 95 -28.18 19.51 -19.17
N MET A 96 -27.31 18.58 -18.75
CA MET A 96 -26.52 18.70 -17.54
C MET A 96 -25.15 19.31 -17.84
N VAL A 97 -24.81 20.39 -17.15
CA VAL A 97 -23.49 21.03 -17.23
C VAL A 97 -22.68 20.66 -16.00
N PHE A 98 -21.54 20.01 -16.20
CA PHE A 98 -20.61 19.67 -15.14
C PHE A 98 -19.50 20.73 -15.05
N SER A 99 -19.17 21.13 -13.83
CA SER A 99 -18.02 21.98 -13.54
C SER A 99 -17.16 21.31 -12.48
N ASP A 100 -15.84 21.30 -12.68
CA ASP A 100 -14.86 20.85 -11.69
C ASP A 100 -13.56 21.62 -11.90
N GLU A 101 -12.72 21.66 -10.87
CA GLU A 101 -11.39 22.25 -10.94
C GLU A 101 -10.34 21.13 -10.93
N THR A 102 -9.29 21.28 -11.75
CA THR A 102 -8.18 20.33 -11.78
C THR A 102 -6.85 21.03 -11.58
N LYS A 103 -5.96 20.37 -10.82
CA LYS A 103 -4.60 20.84 -10.58
C LYS A 103 -3.70 20.41 -11.74
N VAL A 104 -3.04 21.37 -12.39
CA VAL A 104 -2.01 21.12 -13.41
C VAL A 104 -0.63 21.43 -12.81
N ASN A 105 0.24 20.43 -12.74
CA ASN A 105 1.61 20.61 -12.26
C ASN A 105 2.52 21.01 -13.43
N VAL A 106 3.29 22.10 -13.27
CA VAL A 106 4.29 22.54 -14.28
C VAL A 106 5.53 21.66 -14.26
N PHE A 107 5.95 21.20 -13.08
CA PHE A 107 7.11 20.35 -12.91
C PHE A 107 6.81 19.16 -12.00
N GLY A 108 7.17 17.96 -12.46
CA GLY A 108 7.04 16.72 -11.69
C GLY A 108 5.61 16.22 -11.49
N SER A 109 5.50 15.01 -10.96
CA SER A 109 4.21 14.41 -10.56
C SER A 109 4.05 14.46 -9.04
N ASP A 110 2.82 14.36 -8.53
CA ASP A 110 2.58 14.24 -7.08
C ASP A 110 3.08 12.89 -6.49
N GLY A 111 3.76 12.06 -7.31
CA GLY A 111 4.34 10.79 -6.92
C GLY A 111 3.33 9.67 -6.69
N CYS A 112 3.89 8.47 -6.52
CA CYS A 112 3.17 7.26 -6.16
C CYS A 112 3.48 6.88 -4.71
N LYS A 113 2.46 6.42 -3.98
CA LYS A 113 2.65 5.78 -2.68
C LYS A 113 2.68 4.28 -2.89
N TYR A 114 3.51 3.59 -2.12
CA TYR A 114 3.62 2.14 -2.16
C TYR A 114 3.13 1.52 -0.85
N TYR A 115 2.65 0.29 -0.94
CA TYR A 115 2.37 -0.57 0.21
C TYR A 115 3.01 -1.94 -0.01
N TRP A 116 3.18 -2.68 1.08
CA TRP A 116 3.70 -4.04 1.03
C TRP A 116 2.53 -5.03 1.09
N SER A 117 2.53 -6.02 0.22
CA SER A 117 1.54 -7.11 0.22
C SER A 117 2.18 -8.43 -0.16
N ARG A 118 1.58 -9.54 0.27
CA ARG A 118 1.88 -10.87 -0.27
C ARG A 118 0.89 -11.21 -1.39
N PRO A 119 1.18 -12.20 -2.25
CA PRO A 119 0.30 -12.58 -3.36
C PRO A 119 -1.13 -12.93 -2.93
N ASP A 120 -1.27 -13.59 -1.77
CA ASP A 120 -2.55 -14.13 -1.29
C ASP A 120 -3.21 -13.26 -0.21
N ASP A 121 -2.66 -12.08 0.09
CA ASP A 121 -3.21 -11.20 1.12
C ASP A 121 -4.47 -10.49 0.58
N ALA A 122 -5.56 -10.57 1.34
CA ALA A 122 -6.74 -9.75 1.10
C ALA A 122 -6.39 -8.25 1.17
N LEU A 123 -7.09 -7.43 0.39
CA LEU A 123 -6.86 -5.99 0.38
C LEU A 123 -7.25 -5.37 1.73
N GLN A 124 -6.26 -4.92 2.49
CA GLN A 124 -6.45 -4.26 3.78
C GLN A 124 -6.64 -2.75 3.62
N PRO A 125 -7.27 -2.05 4.57
CA PRO A 125 -7.48 -0.59 4.49
C PRO A 125 -6.20 0.24 4.38
N HIS A 126 -5.07 -0.27 4.86
CA HIS A 126 -3.78 0.42 4.80
C HIS A 126 -3.03 0.22 3.48
N HIS A 127 -3.45 -0.76 2.65
CA HIS A 127 -2.95 -0.95 1.28
C HIS A 127 -3.25 0.25 0.39
#